data_AF-A0A920M361-F1
#
_entry.id   AF-A0A920M361-F1
#
_cell.length_a   1.000
_cell.length_b   1.000
_cell.length_c   1.000
_cell.angle_alpha   90.00
_cell.angle_beta   90.00
_cell.angle_gamma   90.00
#
_symmetry.space_group_name_H-M   'P 1'
#
loop_
_entity.id
_entity.type
_entity.pdbx_description
1 polymer ?
#
loop_
_entity_poly.entity_id
_entity_poly.type
_entity_poly.pdbx_seq_one_letter_code
_entity_poly.pdbx_strand_id
1 'polypeptide(L)' 'MVIQKVLKNLNVNPKTFALRSASSSIKDSLRKKTSDAYQKGIFGAPTFVANNRIFWGQDRIEFVLKEASK' A
#
# COMPACT_ATOMS: atom_id res chain seq x y z
N MET A 1 15.10 -5.53 16.49
CA MET A 1 13.71 -5.21 16.04
C MET A 1 13.33 -6.08 14.84
N VAL A 2 12.04 -6.42 14.71
CA VAL A 2 11.49 -7.22 13.59
C VAL A 2 11.85 -6.60 12.22
N ILE A 3 11.68 -5.29 12.06
CA ILE A 3 11.96 -4.58 10.79
C ILE A 3 13.42 -4.73 10.34
N GLN A 4 14.40 -4.66 11.24
CA GLN A 4 15.81 -4.80 10.87
C GLN A 4 16.13 -6.20 10.33
N LYS A 5 15.49 -7.25 10.86
CA LYS A 5 15.67 -8.64 10.35
C LYS A 5 15.12 -8.75 8.93
N VAL A 6 13.92 -8.21 8.69
CA VAL A 6 13.30 -8.18 7.35
C VAL A 6 14.18 -7.41 6.35
N LEU A 7 14.67 -6.23 6.72
CA LEU A 7 15.54 -5.43 5.85
C LEU A 7 16.84 -6.17 5.48
N LYS A 8 17.46 -6.87 6.43
CA LYS A 8 18.64 -7.70 6.16
C LYS A 8 18.32 -8.86 5.20
N ASN A 9 17.18 -9.53 5.38
CA ASN A 9 16.76 -10.61 4.49
C ASN A 9 16.45 -10.12 3.05
N LEU A 10 16.08 -8.85 2.91
CA LEU A 10 15.85 -8.19 1.62
C LEU A 10 17.10 -7.51 1.04
N ASN A 11 18.28 -7.68 1.65
CA ASN A 11 19.52 -6.98 1.30
C ASN A 11 19.40 -5.44 1.27
N VAL A 12 18.53 -4.88 2.12
CA VAL A 12 18.35 -3.43 2.28
C VAL A 12 19.13 -2.94 3.49
N ASN A 13 19.95 -1.89 3.30
CA ASN A 13 20.72 -1.30 4.40
C ASN A 13 19.78 -0.70 5.47
N PRO A 14 19.81 -1.19 6.73
CA PRO A 14 18.85 -0.73 7.75
C PRO A 14 19.03 0.74 8.15
N LYS A 15 20.26 1.27 8.13
CA LYS A 15 20.54 2.66 8.51
C LYS A 15 19.98 3.61 7.45
N THR A 16 20.28 3.36 6.18
CA THR A 16 19.78 4.16 5.07
C THR A 16 18.25 4.10 4.98
N PHE A 17 17.65 2.92 5.21
CA PHE A 17 16.19 2.78 5.24
C PHE A 17 15.57 3.65 6.34
N ALA A 18 16.08 3.56 7.57
CA ALA A 18 15.54 4.33 8.69
C ALA A 18 15.61 5.85 8.41
N LEU A 19 16.77 6.34 7.94
CA LEU A 19 16.96 7.74 7.57
C LEU A 19 15.97 8.21 6.50
N ARG A 20 15.81 7.44 5.42
CA ARG A 20 14.89 7.81 4.32
C ARG A 20 13.44 7.71 4.72
N SER A 21 13.04 6.67 5.45
CA SER A 21 11.65 6.47 5.89
C SER A 21 11.14 7.61 6.78
N ALA A 22 12.04 8.27 7.50
CA ALA A 22 11.73 9.38 8.38
C ALA A 22 11.72 10.76 7.69
N SER A 23 12.15 10.86 6.42
CA SER A 23 12.24 12.13 5.71
C SER A 23 10.86 12.76 5.48
N SER A 24 10.82 14.09 5.41
CA SER A 24 9.59 14.84 5.09
C SER A 24 9.00 14.39 3.76
N SER A 25 9.83 14.27 2.72
CA SER A 25 9.42 13.84 1.39
C SER A 25 8.68 12.50 1.37
N ILE A 26 9.13 11.50 2.15
CA ILE A 26 8.46 10.19 2.23
C ILE A 26 7.15 10.30 3.01
N LYS A 27 7.11 11.07 4.10
CA LYS A 27 5.89 11.30 4.89
C LYS A 27 4.83 12.05 4.08
N ASP A 28 5.24 13.06 3.31
CA ASP A 28 4.33 13.84 2.47
C ASP A 28 3.79 13.01 1.31
N SER A 29 4.64 12.18 0.69
CA SER A 29 4.18 11.20 -0.30
C SER A 29 3.16 10.22 0.28
N LEU A 30 3.38 9.72 1.50
CA LEU A 30 2.44 8.82 2.17
C LEU A 30 1.09 9.51 2.44
N ARG A 31 1.09 10.75 2.97
CA ARG A 31 -0.13 11.53 3.19
C ARG A 31 -0.88 11.78 1.89
N LYS A 32 -0.17 12.17 0.83
CA LYS A 32 -0.76 12.40 -0.49
C LYS A 32 -1.44 11.13 -1.01
N LYS A 33 -0.77 9.99 -0.98
CA LYS A 33 -1.34 8.70 -1.42
C LYS A 33 -2.59 8.32 -0.62
N THR A 34 -2.58 8.57 0.69
CA THR A 34 -3.73 8.33 1.57
C THR A 34 -4.91 9.24 1.20
N SER A 35 -4.65 10.54 0.99
CA SER A 35 -5.67 11.49 0.53
C SER A 35 -6.21 11.12 -0.85
N ASP A 36 -5.34 10.77 -1.80
CA ASP A 36 -5.73 10.36 -3.15
C ASP A 36 -6.63 9.11 -3.11
N ALA A 37 -6.36 8.14 -2.22
CA ALA A 37 -7.20 6.97 -2.01
C ALA A 37 -8.58 7.34 -1.44
N TYR A 38 -8.60 8.22 -0.43
CA TYR A 38 -9.85 8.74 0.15
C TYR A 38 -10.73 9.44 -0.89
N GLN A 39 -10.13 10.30 -1.73
CA GLN A 39 -10.85 10.99 -2.82
C GLN A 39 -11.41 10.02 -3.86
N LYS A 40 -10.85 8.82 -3.99
CA LYS A 40 -11.37 7.74 -4.83
C LYS A 40 -12.46 6.90 -4.15
N GLY A 41 -12.91 7.27 -2.96
CA GLY A 41 -13.91 6.52 -2.19
C GLY A 41 -13.35 5.29 -1.47
N ILE A 42 -12.03 5.14 -1.37
CA ILE A 42 -11.41 4.05 -0.59
C ILE A 42 -11.42 4.45 0.88
N PHE A 43 -12.10 3.64 1.71
CA PHE A 43 -12.30 3.93 3.14
C PHE A 43 -11.68 2.89 4.09
N GLY A 44 -11.18 1.76 3.57
CA GLY A 44 -10.67 0.66 4.38
C GLY A 44 -9.63 -0.20 3.67
N ALA A 45 -9.11 -1.20 4.39
CA ALA A 45 -8.15 -2.17 3.87
C ALA A 45 -8.57 -3.61 4.26
N PRO A 46 -8.32 -4.61 3.39
CA PRO A 46 -7.86 -4.47 2.02
C PRO A 46 -8.97 -3.92 1.10
N THR A 47 -8.58 -3.05 0.17
CA THR A 47 -9.45 -2.58 -0.92
C THR A 47 -8.72 -2.84 -2.24
N PHE A 48 -9.45 -3.41 -3.20
CA PHE A 48 -8.97 -3.68 -4.54
C PHE A 48 -9.74 -2.81 -5.54
N VAL A 49 -9.06 -2.42 -6.63
CA VAL A 49 -9.67 -1.67 -7.72
C VAL A 49 -9.37 -2.40 -9.02
N ALA A 50 -10.42 -2.78 -9.77
CA ALA A 50 -10.32 -3.42 -11.07
C ALA A 50 -11.33 -2.79 -12.03
N ASN A 51 -10.89 -2.39 -13.23
CA ASN A 51 -11.74 -1.72 -14.23
C ASN A 51 -12.60 -0.59 -13.64
N ASN A 52 -11.97 0.30 -12.85
CA ASN A 52 -12.60 1.42 -12.15
C ASN A 52 -13.68 1.04 -11.11
N ARG A 53 -13.83 -0.26 -10.78
CA ARG A 53 -14.72 -0.75 -9.71
C ARG A 53 -13.94 -1.01 -8.44
N ILE A 54 -14.56 -0.69 -7.30
CA ILE A 54 -13.97 -0.84 -5.97
C ILE A 54 -14.54 -2.10 -5.31
N PHE A 55 -13.67 -2.92 -4.73
CA PHE A 55 -14.00 -4.11 -3.97
C PHE A 55 -13.33 -4.03 -2.61
N TRP A 56 -14.11 -4.06 -1.53
CA TRP A 56 -13.60 -3.99 -0.16
C TRP A 56 -13.76 -5.33 0.55
N GLY A 57 -12.70 -5.79 1.22
CA GLY A 57 -12.64 -7.08 1.91
C GLY A 57 -11.85 -8.15 1.15
N GLN A 58 -11.14 -9.01 1.89
CA GLN A 58 -10.34 -10.10 1.31
C GLN A 58 -11.24 -11.16 0.65
N ASP A 59 -12.43 -11.37 1.18
CA ASP A 59 -13.48 -12.25 0.68
C ASP A 59 -13.98 -11.85 -0.73
N ARG A 60 -13.65 -10.65 -1.20
CA ARG A 60 -14.01 -10.15 -2.53
C ARG A 60 -12.97 -10.46 -3.61
N ILE A 61 -11.84 -11.09 -3.29
CA ILE A 61 -10.73 -11.29 -4.23
C ILE A 61 -11.13 -12.07 -5.49
N GLU A 62 -12.02 -13.07 -5.39
CA GLU A 62 -12.50 -13.81 -6.57
C GLU A 62 -13.27 -12.92 -7.55
N PHE A 63 -14.06 -11.97 -7.03
CA PHE A 63 -14.79 -11.01 -7.86
C PHE A 63 -13.84 -10.00 -8.52
N VAL A 64 -12.79 -9.59 -7.80
CA VAL A 64 -11.72 -8.74 -8.35
C VAL A 64 -11.05 -9.42 -9.53
N LEU A 65 -10.67 -10.69 -9.40
CA LEU A 65 -10.04 -11.46 -10.47
C LEU A 65 -10.97 -11.63 -11.69
N LYS A 66 -12.25 -11.93 -11.44
CA LYS A 66 -13.27 -12.01 -12.50
C LYS A 66 -13.46 -10.67 -13.22
N GLU A 67 -13.46 -9.56 -12.50
CA GLU A 67 -13.62 -8.23 -13.09
C GLU A 67 -12.37 -7.82 -13.87
N ALA A 68 -11.17 -8.08 -13.36
CA ALA A 68 -9.90 -7.75 -14.01
C ALA A 68 -9.62 -8.55 -15.28
N SER A 69 -10.32 -9.68 -15.48
CA SER A 69 -10.19 -10.54 -16.66
C SER A 69 -11.15 -10.16 -17.79
N LYS A 70 -11.96 -9.11 -17.61
CA LYS A 70 -12.80 -8.53 -18.66
C LYS A 70 -12.02 -7.45 -19.40
#